data_AF-A0A942U5R4-F1
#
_entry.id   AF-A0A942U5R4-F1
#
_cell.length_a   1.000
_cell.length_b   1.000
_cell.length_c   1.000
_cell.angle_alpha   90.00
_cell.angle_beta   90.00
_cell.angle_gamma   90.00
#
_symmetry.space_group_name_H-M   'P 1'
#
loop_
_entity.id
_entity.type
_entity.pdbx_description
1 polymer ?
#
loop_
_entity_poly.entity_id
_entity_poly.type
_entity_poly.pdbx_seq_one_letter_code
_entity_poly.pdbx_strand_id
1 'polypeptide(L)' 'MTTYACDKEFELDVVELSDENIIEGYITALLKMADKNYKLLENELLKRRLFLVALERYDRKKTFFHSGFSD' A
#
# COMPACT_ATOMS: atom_id res chain seq x y z
N MET A 1 -25.10 7.71 -12.51
CA MET A 1 -24.13 6.63 -12.79
C MET A 1 -22.75 7.26 -12.80
N THR A 2 -21.79 6.79 -11.98
CA THR A 2 -20.32 6.72 -12.28
C THR A 2 -19.39 6.54 -11.07
N THR A 3 -19.85 6.47 -9.82
CA THR A 3 -18.93 6.14 -8.69
C THR A 3 -18.56 4.64 -8.65
N TYR A 4 -19.55 3.76 -8.77
CA TYR A 4 -19.35 2.31 -8.75
C TYR A 4 -18.51 1.75 -9.90
N ALA A 5 -18.39 2.46 -11.02
CA ALA A 5 -17.56 2.03 -12.15
C ALA A 5 -16.08 2.30 -11.87
N CYS A 6 -15.74 3.49 -11.38
CA CYS A 6 -14.37 3.85 -11.01
C CYS A 6 -13.80 2.95 -9.90
N ASP A 7 -14.60 2.65 -8.87
CA ASP A 7 -14.13 1.80 -7.76
C ASP A 7 -13.82 0.37 -8.23
N LYS A 8 -14.60 -0.16 -9.20
CA LYS A 8 -14.37 -1.49 -9.78
C LYS A 8 -13.20 -1.54 -10.77
N GLU A 9 -13.01 -0.49 -11.56
CA GLU A 9 -11.87 -0.38 -12.48
C GLU A 9 -10.56 -0.35 -11.68
N PHE A 10 -10.54 0.41 -10.58
CA PHE A 10 -9.39 0.49 -9.69
C PHE A 10 -9.14 -0.81 -8.89
N GLU A 11 -10.19 -1.54 -8.48
CA GLU A 11 -10.04 -2.87 -7.88
C GLU A 11 -9.39 -3.87 -8.85
N LEU A 12 -9.76 -3.84 -10.13
CA LEU A 12 -9.15 -4.70 -11.16
C LEU A 12 -7.67 -4.34 -11.37
N ASP A 13 -7.36 -3.05 -11.45
CA ASP A 13 -5.97 -2.58 -11.61
C ASP A 13 -5.07 -3.08 -10.47
N VAL A 14 -5.55 -3.05 -9.21
CA VAL A 14 -4.73 -3.52 -8.07
C VAL A 14 -4.55 -5.04 -8.05
N VAL A 15 -5.53 -5.79 -8.53
CA VAL A 15 -5.38 -7.26 -8.67
C VAL A 15 -4.34 -7.60 -9.75
N GLU A 16 -4.18 -6.78 -10.78
CA GLU A 16 -3.15 -6.98 -11.81
C GLU A 16 -1.76 -6.48 -11.39
N LEU A 17 -1.64 -5.71 -10.31
CA LEU A 17 -0.34 -5.26 -9.81
C LEU A 17 0.52 -6.44 -9.32
N SER A 18 1.83 -6.30 -9.51
CA SER A 18 2.81 -7.20 -8.93
C SER A 18 2.84 -7.07 -7.41
N ASP A 19 3.27 -8.14 -6.76
CA ASP A 19 3.43 -8.19 -5.29
C ASP A 19 4.29 -7.04 -4.76
N GLU A 20 5.38 -6.72 -5.47
CA GLU A 20 6.27 -5.61 -5.11
C GLU A 20 5.57 -4.25 -5.18
N ASN A 21 4.75 -4.03 -6.22
CA ASN A 21 4.02 -2.78 -6.41
C ASN A 21 2.92 -2.59 -5.34
N ILE A 22 2.23 -3.66 -4.96
CA ILE A 22 1.19 -3.61 -3.91
C ILE A 22 1.85 -3.33 -2.56
N ILE A 23 2.97 -3.99 -2.26
CA ILE A 23 3.73 -3.76 -1.03
C ILE A 23 4.24 -2.31 -0.96
N GLU A 24 4.87 -1.81 -2.01
CA GLU A 24 5.38 -0.43 -2.08
C GLU A 24 4.27 0.62 -2.02
N GLY A 25 3.15 0.37 -2.71
CA GLY A 25 1.96 1.22 -2.66
C GLY A 25 1.39 1.31 -1.25
N TYR A 26 1.24 0.17 -0.56
CA TYR A 26 0.73 0.14 0.82
C TYR A 26 1.66 0.86 1.78
N ILE A 27 2.98 0.63 1.70
CA ILE A 27 3.97 1.31 2.54
C ILE A 27 3.95 2.83 2.30
N THR A 28 3.86 3.25 1.05
CA THR A 28 3.80 4.66 0.66
C THR A 28 2.52 5.31 1.18
N ALA A 29 1.39 4.62 1.10
CA ALA A 29 0.11 5.07 1.63
C ALA A 29 0.16 5.27 3.16
N LEU A 30 0.77 4.32 3.89
CA LEU A 30 0.97 4.43 5.34
C LEU A 30 1.89 5.60 5.71
N LEU A 31 3.00 5.78 5.00
CA LEU A 31 3.97 6.86 5.30
C LEU A 31 3.41 8.25 5.00
N LYS A 32 2.62 8.39 3.93
CA LYS A 32 2.06 9.69 3.52
C LYS A 32 0.77 10.07 4.23
N MET A 33 0.14 9.15 5.00
CA MET A 33 -1.15 9.33 5.66
C MET A 33 -2.26 9.90 4.74
N ALA A 34 -2.17 9.68 3.43
CA ALA A 34 -2.94 10.44 2.44
C ALA A 34 -3.72 9.58 1.45
N ASP A 35 -3.56 8.25 1.48
CA ASP A 35 -4.19 7.41 0.47
C ASP A 35 -5.49 6.79 0.98
N LYS A 36 -6.61 7.13 0.33
CA LYS A 36 -7.94 6.57 0.62
C LYS A 36 -8.02 5.09 0.25
N ASN A 37 -7.10 4.59 -0.56
CA ASN A 37 -7.09 3.23 -1.08
C ASN A 37 -6.23 2.27 -0.25
N TYR A 38 -5.70 2.70 0.90
CA TYR A 38 -4.86 1.84 1.75
C TYR A 38 -5.57 0.54 2.17
N LYS A 39 -6.89 0.58 2.42
CA LYS A 39 -7.69 -0.60 2.77
C LYS A 39 -7.77 -1.63 1.64
N LEU A 40 -7.81 -1.14 0.40
CA LEU A 40 -7.89 -2.00 -0.78
C LEU A 40 -6.54 -2.72 -0.97
N LEU A 41 -5.44 -1.99 -0.84
CA LEU A 41 -4.08 -2.55 -0.83
C LEU A 41 -3.88 -3.54 0.34
N GLU A 42 -4.35 -3.19 1.53
CA GLU A 42 -4.30 -4.07 2.71
C GLU A 42 -5.04 -5.40 2.49
N ASN A 43 -6.26 -5.33 1.95
CA ASN A 43 -7.05 -6.52 1.64
C ASN A 43 -6.36 -7.40 0.61
N GLU A 44 -5.75 -6.81 -0.42
CA GLU A 44 -5.01 -7.57 -1.43
C GLU A 44 -3.73 -8.21 -0.86
N LEU A 45 -2.99 -7.49 0.00
CA LEU A 45 -1.85 -8.06 0.73
C LEU A 45 -2.26 -9.24 1.63
N LEU A 46 -3.42 -9.17 2.28
CA LEU A 46 -3.93 -10.27 3.10
C LEU A 46 -4.28 -11.49 2.26
N LYS A 47 -4.96 -11.31 1.11
CA LYS A 47 -5.26 -12.40 0.17
C LYS A 47 -3.99 -13.09 -0.34
N ARG A 48 -2.96 -12.31 -0.66
CA ARG A 48 -1.66 -12.81 -1.17
C ARG A 48 -0.71 -13.28 -0.08
N ARG A 49 -1.08 -13.15 1.20
CA ARG A 49 -0.25 -13.49 2.36
C ARG A 49 1.07 -12.68 2.44
N LEU A 50 1.05 -11.45 1.94
CA LEU A 50 2.19 -10.53 1.88
C LEU A 50 2.14 -9.44 2.95
N PHE A 51 1.07 -9.39 3.74
CA PHE A 51 0.86 -8.34 4.74
C PHE A 51 2.03 -8.19 5.72
N LEU A 52 2.56 -9.30 6.24
CA LEU A 52 3.71 -9.26 7.16
C LEU A 52 4.99 -8.74 6.47
N VAL A 53 5.20 -9.10 5.20
CA VAL A 53 6.33 -8.61 4.39
C VAL A 53 6.24 -7.09 4.21
N ALA A 54 5.03 -6.58 3.97
CA ALA A 54 4.79 -5.15 3.85
C ALA A 54 5.05 -4.42 5.18
N LEU A 55 4.65 -4.98 6.32
CA LEU A 55 4.93 -4.42 7.65
C LEU A 55 6.43 -4.40 7.97
N GLU A 56 7.16 -5.49 7.72
CA GLU A 56 8.61 -5.53 7.93
C GLU A 56 9.36 -4.50 7.08
N ARG A 57 8.93 -4.32 5.83
CA ARG A 57 9.51 -3.30 4.94
C ARG A 57 9.13 -1.88 5.39
N TYR A 58 7.89 -1.69 5.86
CA TYR A 58 7.46 -0.42 6.45
C TYR A 58 8.33 -0.05 7.66
N ASP A 59 8.53 -0.96 8.60
CA ASP A 59 9.33 -0.71 9.80
C ASP A 59 10.75 -0.30 9.43
N ARG A 60 11.39 -1.00 8.48
CA ARG A 60 12.70 -0.61 7.95
C ARG A 60 12.67 0.81 7.35
N LYS A 61 11.71 1.11 6.49
CA LYS A 61 11.59 2.41 5.81
C LYS A 61 11.24 3.56 6.75
N LYS A 62 10.44 3.31 7.78
CA LYS A 62 10.10 4.31 8.81
C LYS A 62 11.34 4.73 9.59
N THR A 63 12.23 3.78 9.93
CA THR A 63 13.50 4.10 10.57
C THR A 63 14.34 5.05 9.71
N PHE A 64 14.45 4.79 8.41
CA PHE A 64 15.15 5.70 7.48
C PHE A 64 14.49 7.08 7.36
N PHE A 65 13.16 7.14 7.37
CA PHE A 65 12.42 8.40 7.30
C PHE A 65 12.58 9.25 8.58
N HIS A 66 12.69 8.62 9.75
CA HIS A 66 12.94 9.32 11.02
C HIS A 66 14.41 9.71 11.24
N SER A 67 15.37 8.91 10.74
CA SER A 67 16.79 9.24 10.86
C SER A 67 17.25 10.37 9.91
N GLY A 68 16.40 10.81 8.98
CA GLY A 68 16.69 11.91 8.06
C GLY A 68 16.43 13.32 8.62
N PHE A 69 16.04 13.45 9.88
CA PHE A 69 15.78 14.73 10.57
C PHE A 69 16.77 15.02 11.72
N SER A 70 17.92 14.35 11.74
CA SER A 70 19.02 14.66 12.65
C SER A 70 20.28 14.96 11.86
N ASP A 71 20.30 16.13 11.21
CA ASP A 71 21.51 16.92 10.99
C ASP A 71 21.14 18.41 11.10
#